data_AF-A0A6C0DQ62-F1
#
_entry.id   AF-A0A6C0DQ62-F1
#
_cell.length_a   1.000
_cell.length_b   1.000
_cell.length_c   1.000
_cell.angle_alpha   90.00
_cell.angle_beta   90.00
_cell.angle_gamma   90.00
#
_symmetry.space_group_name_H-M   'P 1'
#
loop_
_entity.id
_entity.type
_entity.pdbx_description
1 polymer ?
#
loop_
_entity_poly.entity_id
_entity_poly.type
_entity_poly.pdbx_seq_one_letter_code
_entity_poly.pdbx_strand_id
1 'polypeptide(L)'
;MDYHSMELAELKAIAKERKPKIKHYYIMSRAQLIQVLLMDKLPQKMILEKKTLKELQVEAKAKNIPKVWSLRRHELMEILYPQPESTLSPKKKNEDNDD
;
A
#
# COMPACT_ATOMS: atom_id res chain seq x y z
N MET A 1 20.05 -11.90 -9.14
CA MET A 1 19.23 -12.91 -9.84
C MET A 1 19.01 -12.41 -11.25
N ASP A 2 19.20 -13.26 -12.26
CA ASP A 2 19.11 -12.82 -13.66
C ASP A 2 17.70 -13.06 -14.22
N TYR A 3 16.80 -12.10 -13.99
CA TYR A 3 15.39 -12.22 -14.40
C TYR A 3 15.19 -12.17 -15.92
N HIS A 4 16.17 -11.66 -16.67
CA HIS A 4 16.10 -11.54 -18.12
C HIS A 4 16.22 -12.87 -18.85
N SER A 5 16.76 -13.90 -18.21
CA SER A 5 16.92 -15.25 -18.76
C SER A 5 15.83 -16.23 -18.31
N MET A 6 14.92 -15.79 -17.44
CA MET A 6 13.85 -16.62 -16.89
C MET A 6 12.60 -16.63 -17.77
N GLU A 7 11.88 -17.74 -17.70
CA GLU A 7 10.57 -17.92 -18.33
C GLU A 7 9.47 -17.16 -17.58
N LEU A 8 8.37 -16.85 -18.28
CA LEU A 8 7.25 -16.11 -17.68
C LEU A 8 6.66 -16.84 -16.45
N ALA A 9 6.63 -18.17 -16.49
CA ALA A 9 6.16 -18.98 -15.37
C ALA A 9 7.04 -18.83 -14.13
N GLU A 10 8.37 -18.83 -14.30
CA GLU A 10 9.34 -18.64 -13.22
C GLU A 10 9.24 -17.23 -12.64
N LEU A 11 9.13 -16.21 -13.50
CA LEU A 11 8.94 -14.82 -13.07
C LEU A 11 7.65 -14.66 -12.26
N LYS A 12 6.57 -15.36 -12.62
CA LYS A 12 5.32 -15.36 -11.84
C LYS A 12 5.48 -16.07 -10.50
N ALA A 13 6.23 -17.17 -10.44
CA ALA A 13 6.52 -17.88 -9.19
C ALA A 13 7.31 -16.99 -8.22
N ILE A 14 8.38 -16.36 -8.70
CA ILE A 14 9.20 -15.44 -7.89
C ILE A 14 8.36 -14.25 -7.43
N ALA A 15 7.55 -13.66 -8.33
CA ALA A 15 6.67 -12.55 -7.97
C ALA A 15 5.60 -12.91 -6.92
N LYS A 16 5.17 -14.18 -6.88
CA LYS A 16 4.23 -14.71 -5.88
C LYS A 16 4.88 -14.84 -4.50
N GLU A 17 6.12 -15.28 -4.44
CA GLU A 17 6.85 -15.51 -3.18
C GLU A 17 7.49 -14.25 -2.61
N ARG A 18 7.74 -13.25 -3.46
CA ARG A 18 8.33 -11.99 -3.05
C ARG A 18 7.52 -11.29 -1.94
N LYS A 19 8.24 -10.75 -0.95
CA LYS A 19 7.72 -9.86 0.08
C LYS A 19 8.37 -8.49 -0.09
N PRO A 20 7.60 -7.39 -0.20
CA PRO A 20 6.13 -7.29 -0.18
C PRO A 20 5.43 -7.95 -1.39
N LYS A 21 4.18 -8.42 -1.20
CA LYS A 21 3.42 -9.15 -2.23
C LYS A 21 3.07 -8.24 -3.41
N ILE A 22 3.33 -8.70 -4.63
CA ILE A 22 2.97 -7.99 -5.87
C ILE A 22 1.50 -8.27 -6.21
N LYS A 23 0.68 -7.23 -6.35
CA LYS A 23 -0.70 -7.37 -6.85
C LYS A 23 -0.68 -7.61 -8.35
N HIS A 24 -1.64 -8.41 -8.85
CA HIS A 24 -1.84 -8.62 -10.29
C HIS A 24 -0.66 -9.25 -11.06
N TYR A 25 0.33 -9.83 -10.37
CA TYR A 25 1.49 -10.47 -11.02
C TYR A 25 1.11 -11.52 -12.08
N TYR A 26 -0.03 -12.20 -11.92
CA TYR A 26 -0.50 -13.24 -12.84
C TYR A 26 -1.00 -12.68 -14.19
N ILE A 27 -1.41 -11.40 -14.25
CA ILE A 27 -1.80 -10.70 -15.48
C ILE A 27 -0.71 -9.77 -16.03
N MET A 28 0.39 -9.58 -15.30
CA MET A 28 1.51 -8.76 -15.78
C MET A 28 2.25 -9.45 -16.94
N SER A 29 2.72 -8.65 -17.88
CA SER A 29 3.58 -9.11 -18.96
C SER A 29 4.98 -9.47 -18.45
N ARG A 30 5.75 -10.21 -19.25
CA ARG A 30 7.14 -10.57 -18.92
C ARG A 30 8.00 -9.34 -18.61
N ALA A 31 7.91 -8.31 -19.45
CA ALA A 31 8.65 -7.06 -19.25
C ALA A 31 8.25 -6.34 -17.96
N GLN A 32 6.95 -6.30 -17.64
CA GLN A 32 6.46 -5.71 -16.39
C GLN A 32 6.95 -6.49 -15.16
N LEU A 33 6.89 -7.83 -15.21
CA LEU A 33 7.39 -8.66 -14.12
C LEU A 33 8.88 -8.47 -13.90
N ILE A 34 9.69 -8.42 -14.96
CA ILE A 34 11.14 -8.17 -14.86
C ILE A 34 11.39 -6.80 -14.22
N GLN A 35 10.73 -5.74 -14.69
CA GLN A 35 10.87 -4.41 -14.09
C GLN A 35 10.52 -4.43 -12.60
N VAL A 36 9.36 -4.99 -12.23
CA VAL A 36 8.92 -5.06 -10.84
C VAL A 36 9.88 -5.90 -10.00
N LEU A 37 10.38 -7.02 -10.54
CA LEU A 37 11.31 -7.92 -9.85
C LEU A 37 12.71 -7.29 -9.66
N LEU A 38 13.15 -6.45 -10.59
CA LEU A 38 14.42 -5.71 -10.49
C LEU A 38 14.37 -4.52 -9.53
N MET A 39 13.20 -3.96 -9.25
CA MET A 39 13.08 -2.88 -8.26
C MET A 39 13.52 -3.39 -6.89
N ASP A 40 14.36 -2.66 -6.16
CA ASP A 40 14.74 -2.98 -4.78
C ASP A 40 13.53 -2.87 -3.82
N LYS A 41 12.76 -1.79 -3.98
CA LYS A 41 11.53 -1.51 -3.24
C LYS A 41 10.35 -1.35 -4.19
N LEU A 42 9.25 -2.03 -3.88
CA LEU A 42 8.01 -1.85 -4.63
C LEU A 42 7.48 -0.42 -4.41
N PRO A 43 6.88 0.20 -5.45
CA PRO A 43 6.28 1.50 -5.30
C PRO A 43 5.17 1.45 -4.24
N GLN A 44 5.11 2.51 -3.45
CA GLN A 44 4.23 2.61 -2.29
C GLN A 44 2.77 2.31 -2.65
N LYS A 45 2.31 2.80 -3.80
CA LYS A 45 0.98 2.50 -4.35
C LYS A 45 0.67 1.00 -4.40
N MET A 46 1.60 0.16 -4.89
CA MET A 46 1.40 -1.29 -4.97
C MET A 46 1.36 -1.96 -3.59
N ILE A 47 2.18 -1.46 -2.64
CA ILE A 47 2.16 -1.94 -1.25
C ILE A 47 0.83 -1.58 -0.60
N LEU A 48 0.39 -0.33 -0.76
CA LEU A 48 -0.87 0.18 -0.19
C LEU A 48 -2.09 -0.55 -0.76
N GLU A 49 -2.11 -0.90 -2.04
CA GLU A 49 -3.21 -1.66 -2.63
C GLU A 49 -3.38 -3.06 -2.02
N LYS A 50 -2.31 -3.65 -1.48
CA LYS A 50 -2.37 -4.95 -0.80
C LYS A 50 -2.62 -4.85 0.69
N LYS A 51 -2.21 -3.75 1.34
CA LYS A 51 -2.50 -3.55 2.76
C LYS A 51 -3.99 -3.63 3.00
N THR A 52 -4.41 -4.43 3.96
CA THR A 52 -5.80 -4.53 4.38
C THR A 52 -6.17 -3.35 5.31
N LEU A 53 -7.48 -3.15 5.53
CA LEU A 53 -7.93 -2.15 6.51
C LEU A 53 -7.32 -2.39 7.90
N LYS A 54 -7.24 -3.66 8.33
CA LYS A 54 -6.64 -4.02 9.63
C LYS A 54 -5.16 -3.64 9.71
N GLU A 55 -4.40 -3.89 8.66
CA GLU A 55 -2.97 -3.50 8.64
C GLU A 55 -2.79 -1.98 8.68
N LEU A 56 -3.65 -1.23 7.97
CA LEU A 56 -3.67 0.23 8.05
C LEU A 56 -4.05 0.71 9.46
N GLN A 57 -5.02 0.07 10.12
CA GLN A 57 -5.40 0.41 11.50
C GLN A 57 -4.28 0.11 12.50
N VAL A 58 -3.58 -1.03 12.35
CA VAL A 58 -2.43 -1.40 13.19
C VAL A 58 -1.31 -0.39 13.02
N GLU A 59 -1.00 0.01 11.79
CA GLU A 59 0.02 1.03 11.51
C GLU A 59 -0.38 2.40 12.06
N ALA A 60 -1.65 2.78 11.92
CA ALA A 60 -2.14 4.04 12.47
C ALA A 60 -2.10 4.04 14.01
N LYS A 61 -2.42 2.91 14.64
CA LYS A 61 -2.28 2.72 16.08
C LYS A 61 -0.81 2.83 16.51
N ALA A 62 0.10 2.24 15.75
CA ALA A 62 1.54 2.33 16.02
C ALA A 62 2.07 3.78 15.90
N LYS A 63 1.41 4.63 15.09
CA LYS A 63 1.67 6.07 14.99
C LYS A 63 0.90 6.92 16.01
N ASN A 64 0.27 6.32 17.03
CA ASN A 64 -0.55 7.01 18.04
C ASN A 64 -1.71 7.83 17.47
N ILE A 65 -2.27 7.42 16.32
CA ILE A 65 -3.47 8.05 15.78
C ILE A 65 -4.67 7.62 16.64
N PRO A 66 -5.49 8.54 17.14
CA PRO A 66 -6.70 8.20 17.90
C PRO A 66 -7.81 7.69 16.98
N LYS A 67 -8.77 6.94 17.55
CA LYS A 67 -9.99 6.48 16.86
C LYS A 67 -9.75 5.68 15.57
N VAL A 68 -8.61 4.98 15.43
CA VAL A 68 -8.25 4.21 14.22
C VAL A 68 -9.30 3.18 13.78
N TRP A 69 -10.00 2.59 14.74
CA TRP A 69 -11.04 1.60 14.47
C TRP A 69 -12.30 2.22 13.83
N SER A 70 -12.50 3.51 14.01
CA SER A 70 -13.60 4.28 13.42
C SER A 70 -13.27 4.80 12.02
N LEU A 71 -11.98 4.80 11.64
CA LEU A 71 -11.52 5.33 10.35
C LEU A 71 -11.68 4.30 9.23
N ARG A 72 -12.16 4.78 8.08
CA ARG A 72 -12.25 3.99 6.85
C ARG A 72 -10.88 3.91 6.17
N ARG A 73 -10.76 2.97 5.22
CA ARG A 73 -9.53 2.73 4.47
C ARG A 73 -8.98 4.01 3.84
N HIS A 74 -9.82 4.82 3.19
CA HIS A 74 -9.38 6.04 2.54
C HIS A 74 -8.84 7.06 3.55
N GLU A 75 -9.54 7.28 4.67
CA GLU A 75 -9.09 8.19 5.74
C GLU A 75 -7.73 7.74 6.31
N LEU A 76 -7.58 6.44 6.59
CA LEU A 76 -6.30 5.88 7.05
C LEU A 76 -5.20 6.06 6.00
N MET A 77 -5.51 5.92 4.72
CA MET A 77 -4.53 6.14 3.65
C MET A 77 -4.12 7.61 3.56
N GLU A 78 -5.03 8.56 3.71
CA GLU A 78 -4.72 10.00 3.71
C GLU A 78 -3.87 10.40 4.91
N ILE A 79 -4.16 9.85 6.10
CA ILE A 79 -3.40 10.16 7.32
C ILE A 79 -2.03 9.47 7.31
N LEU A 80 -1.94 8.21 6.90
CA LEU A 80 -0.69 7.45 6.90
C LEU A 80 0.23 7.80 5.74
N TYR A 81 -0.36 8.19 4.60
CA TYR A 81 0.30 8.36 3.30
C TYR A 81 -0.27 9.57 2.55
N PRO A 82 -0.13 10.79 3.09
CA PRO A 82 -0.63 12.00 2.45
C PRO A 82 0.02 12.13 1.07
N GLN A 83 -0.81 12.14 0.02
CA GLN A 83 -0.33 12.41 -1.33
C GLN A 83 -0.04 13.92 -1.44
N PRO A 84 1.07 14.32 -2.09
CA PRO A 84 1.44 15.73 -2.21
C PRO A 84 0.42 16.59 -2.98
N GLU A 85 -0.53 15.98 -3.70
CA GLU A 85 -1.58 16.69 -4.46
C GLU A 85 -2.87 16.98 -3.68
N SER A 86 -3.05 16.48 -2.46
CA SER A 86 -4.26 16.74 -1.66
C SER A 86 -3.94 17.60 -0.44
N THR A 87 -3.64 18.87 -0.67
CA THR A 87 -3.81 19.93 0.34
C THR A 87 -5.31 20.21 0.51
N LEU A 88 -6.05 19.28 1.11
CA LEU A 88 -7.38 19.57 1.66
C LEU A 88 -7.30 19.40 3.17
N SER A 89 -7.20 20.57 3.79
CA SER A 89 -7.06 20.87 5.21
C SER A 89 -7.96 20.03 6.12
N PRO A 90 -7.54 19.77 7.37
CA PRO A 90 -8.31 18.98 8.32
C PRO A 90 -9.64 19.65 8.61
N LYS A 91 -10.76 18.96 8.32
CA LYS A 91 -12.04 19.25 8.97
C LYS A 91 -11.88 18.91 10.46
N LYS A 92 -11.47 19.90 11.26
CA LYS A 92 -11.80 19.95 12.68
C LYS A 92 -13.33 19.91 12.78
N LYS A 93 -13.90 18.75 13.11
CA LYS A 93 -15.19 18.72 13.80
C LYS A 93 -14.86 19.07 15.25
N ASN A 94 -15.05 20.34 15.59
CA ASN A 94 -15.05 20.79 16.97
C ASN A 94 -16.08 19.97 17.75
N GLU A 95 -15.61 19.37 18.84
CA GLU A 95 -16.38 19.29 20.09
C GLU A 95 -16.80 20.72 20.44
N ASP A 96 -18.11 20.95 20.59
CA ASP A 96 -18.69 21.69 21.71
C ASP A 96 -20.22 21.65 21.59
N ASN A 97 -20.87 21.09 22.60
CA ASN A 97 -22.03 21.70 23.27
C ASN A 97 -22.38 20.79 24.45
N ASP A 98 -21.76 21.14 25.58
CA ASP A 98 -22.28 20.96 26.93
C ASP A 98 -23.32 22.09 27.13
N ASP A 99 -24.60 21.74 27.28
CA ASP A 99 -25.58 22.32 28.23
C ASP A 99 -26.85 21.46 28.24
#